data_AF-A7AMJ4-F1
#
_entry.id   AF-A7AMJ4-F1
#
_cell.length_a   1.000
_cell.length_b   1.000
_cell.length_c   1.000
_cell.angle_alpha   90.00
_cell.angle_beta   90.00
_cell.angle_gamma   90.00
#
_symmetry.space_group_name_H-M   'P 1'
#
loop_
_entity.id
_entity.type
_entity.pdbx_description
1 polymer ?
#
loop_
_entity_poly.entity_id
_entity_poly.type
_entity_poly.pdbx_seq_one_letter_code
_entity_poly.pdbx_strand_id
1 'polypeptide(L)'
;MPLRIPRVFFRGFSSEAKDHWQLTDEQRPTVSALDRYKQVLSAERRKSIRRADFLKFTGGRRPLISSHLKANLLASGIFVWCVFACYMTYRIMRPEDYAWVDAERTRIAAAKEKMQRIIEYEKQLESSQSGSG
;
A
#
# COMPACT_ATOMS: atom_id res chain seq x y z
N MET A 1 32.56 -27.16 36.03
CA MET A 1 31.79 -27.82 34.95
C MET A 1 31.27 -26.75 34.00
N PRO A 2 31.87 -26.54 32.80
CA PRO A 2 31.34 -25.58 31.83
C PRO A 2 30.33 -26.26 30.89
N LEU A 3 29.13 -25.67 30.80
CA LEU A 3 28.06 -26.10 29.90
C LEU A 3 28.47 -25.89 28.43
N ARG A 4 28.56 -27.00 27.70
CA ARG A 4 28.97 -27.07 26.29
C ARG A 4 27.72 -26.92 25.42
N ILE A 5 27.49 -25.73 24.85
CA ILE A 5 26.40 -25.49 23.90
C ILE A 5 26.74 -26.20 22.58
N PRO A 6 25.86 -27.05 22.03
CA PRO A 6 26.14 -27.76 20.78
C PRO A 6 26.03 -26.79 19.58
N ARG A 7 27.19 -26.50 18.95
CA ARG A 7 27.32 -25.75 17.68
C ARG A 7 26.77 -26.56 16.49
N VAL A 8 25.45 -26.75 16.40
CA VAL A 8 24.83 -27.46 15.26
C VAL A 8 24.00 -26.54 14.35
N PHE A 9 23.94 -25.24 14.62
CA PHE A 9 23.14 -24.29 13.83
C PHE A 9 23.88 -23.56 12.70
N PHE A 10 25.14 -23.91 12.41
CA PHE A 10 25.86 -23.41 11.24
C PHE A 10 26.57 -24.55 10.50
N ARG A 11 25.80 -25.52 9.99
CA ARG A 11 26.20 -26.20 8.75
C ARG A 11 25.97 -25.19 7.63
N GLY A 12 27.03 -24.41 7.34
CA GLY A 12 27.08 -23.62 6.13
C GLY A 12 26.76 -24.54 4.95
N PHE A 13 25.76 -24.14 4.16
CA PHE A 13 25.69 -24.54 2.77
C PHE A 13 27.01 -24.08 2.15
N SER A 14 27.99 -24.98 2.09
CA SER A 14 29.09 -24.84 1.15
C SER A 14 28.47 -25.09 -0.22
N SER A 15 27.76 -24.08 -0.72
CA SER A 15 27.61 -23.88 -2.15
C SER A 15 29.02 -23.52 -2.60
N GLU A 16 29.76 -24.51 -3.06
CA GLU A 16 30.89 -24.30 -3.94
C GLU A 16 30.34 -23.50 -5.12
N ALA A 17 30.40 -22.17 -5.00
CA ALA A 17 29.94 -21.24 -6.00
C ALA A 17 30.92 -21.37 -7.15
N LYS A 18 30.68 -22.35 -8.01
CA LYS A 18 31.35 -22.45 -9.30
C LYS A 18 31.18 -21.08 -9.94
N ASP A 19 32.31 -20.42 -10.20
CA ASP A 19 32.33 -19.13 -10.86
C ASP A 19 31.46 -19.25 -12.11
N HIS A 20 30.44 -18.39 -12.19
CA HIS A 20 29.32 -18.42 -13.12
C HIS A 20 29.78 -18.54 -14.59
N TRP A 21 31.02 -18.15 -14.87
CA TRP A 21 31.70 -18.29 -16.15
C TRP A 21 31.99 -19.75 -16.54
N GLN A 22 32.36 -20.63 -15.61
CA GLN A 22 32.65 -22.04 -15.89
C GLN A 22 31.39 -22.83 -16.28
N LEU A 23 30.25 -22.53 -15.66
CA LEU A 23 28.95 -23.10 -16.02
C LEU A 23 28.47 -22.64 -17.41
N THR A 24 28.89 -21.44 -17.83
CA THR A 24 28.46 -20.84 -19.09
C THR A 24 29.11 -21.52 -20.30
N ASP A 25 30.35 -22.01 -20.17
CA ASP A 25 31.06 -22.67 -21.27
C ASP A 25 30.63 -24.13 -21.46
N GLU A 26 30.34 -24.89 -20.40
CA GLU A 26 29.83 -26.27 -20.54
C GLU A 26 28.40 -26.31 -21.12
N GLN A 27 27.58 -25.31 -20.82
CA GLN A 27 26.23 -25.18 -21.36
C GLN A 27 26.16 -24.31 -22.62
N ARG A 28 27.30 -23.85 -23.15
CA ARG A 28 27.32 -23.02 -24.36
C ARG A 28 26.87 -23.88 -25.55
N PRO A 29 25.71 -23.59 -26.16
CA PRO A 29 25.30 -24.31 -27.34
C PRO A 29 26.33 -24.07 -28.46
N THR A 30 26.84 -25.15 -29.03
CA THR A 30 27.71 -25.11 -30.22
C THR A 30 27.00 -24.40 -31.37
N VAL A 31 27.75 -23.71 -32.23
CA VAL A 31 27.20 -22.88 -33.33
C VAL A 31 26.27 -23.70 -34.25
N SER A 32 26.55 -24.99 -34.44
CA SER A 32 25.70 -25.93 -35.18
C SER A 32 24.36 -26.24 -34.51
N ALA A 33 24.29 -26.19 -33.18
CA ALA A 33 23.05 -26.36 -32.43
C ALA A 33 22.16 -25.10 -32.50
N LEU A 34 22.75 -23.91 -32.62
CA LEU A 34 22.01 -22.66 -32.87
C LEU A 34 21.38 -22.63 -34.28
N ASP A 35 22.06 -23.18 -35.28
CA ASP A 35 21.51 -23.28 -36.64
C ASP A 35 20.29 -24.22 -36.74
N ARG A 36 20.15 -25.18 -35.81
CA ARG A 36 18.93 -26.00 -35.67
C ARG A 36 17.69 -25.18 -35.31
N TYR A 37 17.87 -24.06 -34.60
CA TYR A 37 16.78 -23.15 -34.22
C TYR A 37 16.51 -22.08 -35.27
N LYS A 38 17.45 -21.87 -36.20
CA LYS A 38 17.24 -21.07 -37.41
C LYS A 38 16.55 -21.94 -38.47
N GLN A 39 15.40 -22.51 -38.10
CA GLN A 39 14.58 -23.28 -39.02
C GLN A 39 14.05 -22.31 -40.09
N VAL A 40 14.77 -22.20 -41.20
CA VAL A 40 14.38 -21.35 -42.33
C VAL A 40 13.03 -21.87 -42.82
N LEU A 41 12.00 -21.05 -42.58
CA LEU A 41 10.62 -21.37 -42.90
C LEU A 41 10.45 -21.47 -44.42
N SER A 42 10.41 -22.71 -44.91
CA SER A 42 9.99 -23.03 -46.28
C SER A 42 8.62 -22.41 -46.55
N ALA A 43 8.40 -21.96 -47.79
CA ALA A 43 7.22 -21.17 -48.16
C ALA A 43 5.88 -21.86 -47.81
N GLU A 44 5.86 -23.19 -47.78
CA GLU A 44 4.70 -24.01 -47.46
C GLU A 44 4.34 -23.98 -45.96
N ARG A 45 5.34 -24.05 -45.06
CA ARG A 45 5.09 -23.97 -43.60
C ARG A 45 4.56 -22.61 -43.17
N ARG A 46 4.85 -21.52 -43.91
CA ARG A 46 4.35 -20.17 -43.62
C ARG A 46 2.82 -20.10 -43.61
N LYS A 47 2.14 -20.90 -44.43
CA LYS A 47 0.67 -20.93 -44.52
C LYS A 47 0.01 -21.65 -43.33
N SER A 48 0.76 -22.54 -42.67
CA SER A 48 0.25 -23.35 -41.54
C SER A 48 0.45 -22.71 -40.16
N ILE A 49 1.18 -21.60 -40.07
CA ILE A 49 1.49 -20.97 -38.78
C ILE A 49 0.28 -20.19 -38.27
N ARG A 50 -0.19 -20.55 -37.07
CA ARG A 50 -1.22 -19.80 -36.36
C ARG A 50 -0.68 -18.42 -35.96
N ARG A 51 -1.50 -17.37 -36.02
CA ARG A 51 -1.09 -15.97 -35.69
C ARG A 51 -0.38 -15.85 -34.33
N ALA A 52 -0.74 -16.69 -33.36
CA ALA A 52 -0.13 -16.76 -32.04
C ALA A 52 1.33 -17.25 -32.03
N ASP A 53 1.73 -18.08 -33.00
CA ASP A 53 3.10 -18.61 -33.12
C ASP A 53 4.03 -17.67 -33.90
N PHE A 54 3.49 -16.65 -34.55
CA PHE A 54 4.27 -15.67 -35.32
C PHE A 54 5.24 -14.87 -34.44
N LEU A 55 4.86 -14.60 -33.19
CA LEU A 55 5.71 -13.92 -32.20
C LEU A 55 6.96 -14.71 -31.83
N LYS A 56 6.97 -16.04 -32.03
CA LYS A 56 8.17 -16.87 -31.83
C LYS A 56 9.23 -16.60 -32.89
N PHE A 57 8.82 -16.12 -34.07
CA PHE A 57 9.70 -15.89 -35.22
C PHE A 57 10.14 -14.42 -35.36
N THR A 58 9.37 -13.47 -34.85
CA THR A 58 9.69 -12.03 -34.94
C THR A 58 10.63 -11.53 -33.84
N GLY A 59 11.20 -12.41 -33.02
CA GLY A 59 12.09 -12.02 -31.91
C GLY A 59 11.41 -11.20 -30.80
N GLY A 60 10.07 -11.10 -30.82
CA GLY A 60 9.32 -10.39 -29.80
C GLY A 60 9.37 -11.15 -28.47
N ARG A 61 9.73 -10.45 -27.38
CA ARG A 61 9.61 -11.02 -26.03
C ARG A 61 8.16 -11.43 -25.79
N ARG A 62 7.92 -12.70 -25.48
CA ARG A 62 6.63 -13.15 -24.96
C ARG A 62 6.38 -12.39 -23.65
N PRO A 63 5.20 -11.77 -23.45
CA PRO A 63 4.89 -11.18 -22.15
C PRO A 63 4.91 -12.31 -21.11
N LEU A 64 5.86 -12.25 -20.17
CA LEU A 64 6.05 -13.25 -19.11
C LEU A 64 4.82 -13.39 -18.21
N ILE A 65 4.02 -12.33 -18.16
CA ILE A 65 2.80 -12.21 -17.37
C ILE A 65 1.66 -11.91 -18.34
N SER A 66 0.54 -12.61 -18.20
CA SER A 66 -0.65 -12.32 -19.01
C SER A 66 -1.04 -10.85 -18.86
N SER A 67 -1.38 -10.19 -19.97
CA SER A 67 -1.83 -8.79 -19.97
C SER A 67 -2.97 -8.56 -18.96
N HIS A 68 -3.84 -9.57 -18.82
CA HIS A 68 -4.93 -9.59 -17.87
C HIS A 68 -4.46 -9.63 -16.40
N LEU A 69 -3.44 -10.41 -16.05
CA LEU A 69 -2.91 -10.45 -14.68
C LEU A 69 -2.28 -9.10 -14.29
N LYS A 70 -1.55 -8.46 -15.21
CA LYS A 70 -0.99 -7.12 -14.98
C LYS A 70 -2.07 -6.08 -14.74
N ALA A 71 -3.13 -6.11 -15.56
CA ALA A 71 -4.27 -5.20 -15.41
C ALA A 71 -5.00 -5.42 -14.08
N ASN A 72 -5.24 -6.67 -13.69
CA ASN A 72 -5.88 -7.01 -12.42
C ASN A 72 -5.04 -6.58 -11.21
N LEU A 73 -3.72 -6.76 -11.27
CA LEU A 73 -2.83 -6.36 -10.17
C LEU A 73 -2.82 -4.84 -9.97
N LEU A 74 -2.74 -4.08 -11.08
CA LEU A 74 -2.87 -2.62 -11.04
C LEU A 74 -4.24 -2.17 -10.51
N ALA A 75 -5.32 -2.78 -10.98
CA ALA A 75 -6.67 -2.48 -10.50
C ALA A 75 -6.80 -2.75 -9.00
N SER A 76 -6.28 -3.89 -8.51
CA SER A 76 -6.29 -4.20 -7.07
C SER A 76 -5.46 -3.20 -6.25
N GLY A 77 -4.30 -2.77 -6.76
CA GLY A 77 -3.45 -1.79 -6.08
C GLY A 77 -4.14 -0.44 -5.95
N ILE A 78 -4.77 0.04 -7.03
CA ILE A 78 -5.54 1.29 -7.04
C ILE A 78 -6.74 1.17 -6.10
N PHE A 79 -7.45 0.04 -6.11
CA PHE A 79 -8.60 -0.17 -5.24
C PHE A 79 -8.23 -0.11 -3.75
N VAL A 80 -7.16 -0.82 -3.35
CA VAL A 80 -6.65 -0.77 -1.97
C VAL A 80 -6.22 0.65 -1.60
N TRP A 81 -5.56 1.37 -2.51
CA TRP A 81 -5.16 2.77 -2.29
C TRP A 81 -6.38 3.69 -2.09
N CYS A 82 -7.43 3.53 -2.89
CA CYS A 82 -8.67 4.30 -2.74
C CYS A 82 -9.33 4.05 -1.39
N VAL A 83 -9.44 2.80 -0.96
CA VAL A 83 -9.99 2.46 0.36
C VAL A 83 -9.13 3.05 1.48
N PHE A 84 -7.81 2.96 1.37
CA PHE A 84 -6.88 3.55 2.33
C PHE A 84 -7.01 5.08 2.40
N ALA A 85 -7.11 5.75 1.26
CA ALA A 85 -7.32 7.19 1.20
C ALA A 85 -8.64 7.59 1.85
N CYS A 86 -9.75 6.91 1.52
CA CYS A 86 -11.04 7.15 2.17
C CYS A 86 -10.99 6.91 3.69
N TYR A 87 -10.32 5.85 4.14
CA TYR A 87 -10.14 5.57 5.56
C TYR A 87 -9.33 6.66 6.27
N MET A 88 -8.22 7.10 5.67
CA MET A 88 -7.39 8.19 6.20
C MET A 88 -8.14 9.51 6.23
N THR A 89 -8.88 9.84 5.16
CA THR A 89 -9.74 11.03 5.12
C THR A 89 -10.81 10.96 6.19
N TYR A 90 -11.48 9.81 6.37
CA TYR A 90 -12.46 9.64 7.43
C TYR A 90 -11.82 9.76 8.82
N ARG A 91 -10.63 9.21 9.01
CA ARG A 91 -9.87 9.30 10.27
C ARG A 91 -9.48 10.76 10.58
N ILE A 92 -9.08 11.53 9.58
CA ILE A 92 -8.70 12.96 9.73
C ILE A 92 -9.94 13.83 9.93
N MET A 93 -11.02 13.58 9.18
CA MET A 93 -12.29 14.29 9.33
C MET A 93 -13.07 13.83 10.55
N ARG A 94 -12.66 12.75 11.23
CA ARG A 94 -13.34 12.28 12.43
C ARG A 94 -13.22 13.39 13.47
N PRO A 95 -14.35 13.95 13.94
CA PRO A 95 -14.32 15.02 14.92
C PRO A 95 -13.94 14.46 16.29
N GLU A 96 -12.66 14.23 16.53
CA GLU A 96 -12.15 13.77 17.84
C GLU A 96 -11.74 14.92 18.77
N ASP A 97 -11.78 16.18 18.32
CA ASP A 97 -11.33 17.33 19.12
C ASP A 97 -12.44 18.33 19.47
N TYR A 98 -13.60 17.84 19.93
CA TYR A 98 -14.63 18.71 20.53
C TYR A 98 -14.61 18.76 22.06
N ALA A 99 -13.72 18.00 22.71
CA ALA A 99 -13.57 18.05 24.17
C ALA A 99 -13.30 19.47 24.67
N TRP A 100 -12.52 20.26 23.93
CA TRP A 100 -12.25 21.65 24.28
C TRP A 100 -13.46 22.57 24.01
N VAL A 101 -14.25 22.31 22.97
CA VAL A 101 -15.45 23.10 22.64
C VAL A 101 -16.55 22.88 23.68
N ASP A 102 -16.73 21.65 24.16
CA ASP A 102 -17.68 21.35 25.22
C ASP A 102 -17.20 21.89 26.58
N ALA A 103 -15.89 21.85 26.85
CA ALA A 103 -15.30 22.52 28.00
C ALA A 103 -15.47 24.06 27.95
N GLU A 104 -15.41 24.66 26.75
CA GLU A 104 -15.59 26.10 26.61
C GLU A 104 -17.07 26.50 26.70
N ARG A 105 -17.99 25.69 26.14
CA ARG A 105 -19.44 25.89 26.29
C ARG A 105 -19.88 25.82 27.75
N THR A 106 -19.34 24.89 28.52
CA THR A 106 -19.65 24.76 29.96
C THR A 106 -19.12 25.95 30.77
N ARG A 107 -17.93 26.47 30.44
CA ARG A 107 -17.41 27.71 31.05
C ARG A 107 -18.27 28.93 30.76
N ILE A 108 -18.71 29.09 29.51
CA ILE A 108 -19.59 30.19 29.10
C ILE A 108 -20.95 30.08 29.80
N ALA A 109 -21.53 28.88 29.90
CA ALA A 109 -22.78 28.66 30.60
C ALA A 109 -22.69 29.03 32.09
N ALA A 110 -21.61 28.62 32.77
CA ALA A 110 -21.37 28.96 34.18
C ALA A 110 -21.16 30.47 34.39
N ALA A 111 -20.53 31.17 33.44
CA ALA A 111 -20.36 32.62 33.51
C ALA A 111 -21.69 33.36 33.32
N LYS A 112 -22.52 32.91 32.37
CA LYS A 112 -23.87 33.47 32.13
C LYS A 112 -24.77 33.31 33.35
N GLU A 113 -24.75 32.14 33.99
CA GLU A 113 -25.57 31.88 35.18
C GLU A 113 -25.19 32.82 36.34
N LYS A 114 -23.89 33.06 36.56
CA LYS A 114 -23.42 34.02 37.57
C LYS A 114 -23.89 35.45 37.26
N MET A 115 -23.79 35.86 36.01
CA MET A 115 -24.21 37.21 35.58
C MET A 115 -25.71 37.41 35.76
N GLN A 116 -26.49 36.38 35.44
CA GLN A 116 -27.95 36.42 35.54
C GLN A 116 -28.42 36.54 37.00
N ARG A 117 -27.76 35.82 37.93
CA ARG A 117 -28.02 35.99 39.37
C ARG A 117 -27.74 37.42 39.85
N ILE A 118 -26.66 38.04 39.39
CA ILE A 118 -26.32 39.43 39.77
C ILE A 118 -27.41 40.40 39.30
N ILE A 119 -27.85 40.29 38.05
CA ILE A 119 -28.92 41.12 37.48
C ILE A 119 -30.23 40.96 38.26
N GLU A 120 -30.56 39.72 38.66
CA GLU A 120 -31.76 39.45 39.47
C GLU A 120 -31.67 40.09 40.87
N TYR A 121 -30.49 40.09 41.50
CA TYR A 121 -30.28 40.77 42.78
C TYR A 121 -30.38 42.30 42.65
N GLU A 122 -29.79 42.89 41.61
CA GLU A 122 -29.88 44.33 41.34
C GLU A 122 -31.33 44.77 41.11
N LYS A 123 -32.08 44.02 40.31
CA LYS A 123 -33.49 44.29 40.03
C LYS A 123 -34.36 44.22 41.29
N GLN A 124 -34.07 43.28 42.20
CA GLN A 124 -34.77 43.18 43.49
C GLN A 124 -34.46 44.38 44.40
N LEU A 125 -33.21 44.84 44.42
CA LEU A 125 -32.78 46.03 45.17
C LEU A 125 -33.47 47.31 44.66
N GLU A 126 -33.51 47.52 43.34
CA GLU A 126 -34.20 48.66 42.73
C GLU A 126 -35.72 48.65 42.99
N SER A 127 -36.35 47.47 42.95
CA SER A 127 -37.77 47.32 43.28
C SER A 127 -38.07 47.59 44.77
N SER A 128 -37.12 47.29 45.66
CA SER A 128 -37.28 47.54 47.11
C SER A 128 -37.05 49.01 47.48
N GLN A 129 -36.17 49.71 46.76
CA GLN A 129 -35.95 51.16 46.91
C GLN A 129 -37.11 51.98 46.35
N SER A 130 -37.69 51.58 45.21
CA SER A 130 -38.83 52.30 44.61
C SER A 130 -40.17 52.08 45.33
N GLY A 131 -40.30 51.05 46.16
CA GLY A 131 -41.49 50.79 46.99
C GLY A 131 -41.46 51.41 48.39
N SER A 132 -40.36 52.07 48.79
CA SER A 132 -40.20 52.70 50.12
C SER A 132 -40.18 54.25 50.10
N GLY A 133 -40.59 54.87 48.99
CA GLY A 133 -40.78 56.32 48.86
C GLY A 133 -42.23 56.66 48.57
#